data_AF-A0A1H8YBS5-F1
#
_entry.id   AF-A0A1H8YBS5-F1
#
_cell.length_a   1.000
_cell.length_b   1.000
_cell.length_c   1.000
_cell.angle_alpha   90.00
_cell.angle_beta   90.00
_cell.angle_gamma   90.00
#
_symmetry.space_group_name_H-M   'P 1'
#
loop_
_entity.id
_entity.type
_entity.pdbx_description
1 polymer ?
#
loop_
_entity_poly.entity_id
_entity_poly.type
_entity_poly.pdbx_seq_one_letter_code
_entity_poly.pdbx_strand_id
1 'polypeptide(L)'
;MNNARVAVTGLLAAAAVTLAGTSMAAASTVAQPFGAAAEAANHAPKPHLTPLAVEWAAAWNSSDPRNLAGLFVQDGSRYTDHAFDRTYTGSAGVAQWVTDTKSAIPNAKITLTGAIGFGDSQLIFWNFSGQATGAPHSFSVPAVTVIKLRGGKILTNDDYYSKAEVNRQSGLPESGLPSGS
;
A
#
# COMPACT_ATOMS: atom_id res chain seq x y z
N MET A 1 -27.79 -48.47 -36.27
CA MET A 1 -26.91 -49.14 -37.24
C MET A 1 -25.47 -48.91 -36.78
N ASN A 2 -24.95 -49.84 -35.95
CA ASN A 2 -23.82 -50.75 -36.21
C ASN A 2 -22.47 -50.04 -36.45
N ASN A 3 -21.57 -50.01 -35.46
CA ASN A 3 -20.44 -50.95 -35.19
C ASN A 3 -19.12 -50.32 -35.69
N ALA A 4 -17.95 -50.38 -35.05
CA ALA A 4 -17.38 -51.43 -34.22
C ALA A 4 -16.31 -50.91 -33.24
N ARG A 5 -16.08 -51.70 -32.20
CA ARG A 5 -15.00 -51.61 -31.20
C ARG A 5 -13.72 -52.26 -31.75
N VAL A 6 -12.56 -51.81 -31.29
CA VAL A 6 -11.39 -52.69 -31.08
C VAL A 6 -10.74 -52.33 -29.74
N ALA A 7 -10.65 -53.32 -28.88
CA ALA A 7 -9.88 -53.33 -27.65
C ALA A 7 -8.59 -54.13 -27.89
N VAL A 8 -7.49 -53.76 -27.24
CA VAL A 8 -6.34 -54.66 -27.07
C VAL A 8 -5.96 -54.66 -25.60
N THR A 9 -6.21 -55.81 -24.98
CA THR A 9 -5.77 -56.22 -23.66
C THR A 9 -4.39 -56.86 -23.80
N GLY A 10 -3.43 -56.48 -22.96
CA GLY A 10 -2.12 -57.15 -22.85
C GLY A 10 -1.74 -57.30 -21.38
N LEU A 11 -1.58 -58.55 -20.95
CA LEU A 11 -1.56 -59.05 -19.57
C LEU A 11 -0.11 -59.25 -19.07
N LEU A 12 0.12 -58.87 -17.80
CA LEU A 12 1.04 -59.36 -16.76
C LEU A 12 2.35 -60.09 -17.13
N ALA A 13 3.46 -59.66 -16.52
CA ALA A 13 4.36 -60.55 -15.78
C ALA A 13 5.25 -59.75 -14.80
N ALA A 14 5.16 -60.07 -13.51
CA ALA A 14 6.07 -59.64 -12.47
C ALA A 14 7.34 -60.51 -12.48
N ALA A 15 8.51 -59.91 -12.27
CA ALA A 15 9.72 -60.66 -11.93
C ALA A 15 10.63 -59.86 -10.98
N ALA A 16 10.70 -60.41 -9.76
CA ALA A 16 11.72 -60.37 -8.71
C ALA A 16 12.83 -59.30 -8.73
N VAL A 17 12.92 -58.61 -7.60
CA VAL A 17 14.07 -57.83 -7.11
C VAL A 17 15.09 -58.79 -6.47
N THR A 18 16.36 -58.66 -6.83
CA THR A 18 17.52 -59.07 -5.99
C THR A 18 18.65 -58.04 -6.09
N LEU A 19 19.17 -57.68 -4.91
CA LEU A 19 20.20 -56.65 -4.68
C LEU A 19 21.62 -57.11 -5.03
N ALA A 20 22.37 -56.25 -5.69
CA ALA A 20 23.82 -56.01 -5.52
C ALA A 20 24.09 -54.66 -6.20
N GLY A 21 24.62 -53.61 -5.58
CA GLY A 21 25.71 -53.55 -4.62
C GLY A 21 26.80 -52.66 -5.24
N THR A 22 26.66 -51.34 -5.16
CA THR A 22 27.77 -50.37 -5.26
C THR A 22 27.37 -49.09 -4.54
N SER A 23 28.02 -48.84 -3.41
CA SER A 23 27.97 -47.60 -2.64
C SER A 23 28.66 -46.47 -3.40
N MET A 24 27.89 -45.56 -4.00
CA MET A 24 28.40 -44.23 -4.35
C MET A 24 28.31 -43.35 -3.10
N ALA A 25 29.47 -42.91 -2.60
CA ALA A 25 29.53 -41.87 -1.58
C ALA A 25 28.89 -40.60 -2.15
N ALA A 26 27.74 -40.20 -1.60
CA ALA A 26 27.16 -38.89 -1.87
C ALA A 26 28.07 -37.85 -1.23
N ALA A 27 28.78 -37.06 -2.05
CA ALA A 27 29.43 -35.86 -1.58
C ALA A 27 28.32 -34.87 -1.17
N SER A 28 28.07 -34.75 0.13
CA SER A 28 27.23 -33.68 0.68
C SER A 28 27.93 -32.34 0.41
N THR A 29 27.56 -31.68 -0.69
CA THR A 29 27.85 -30.27 -0.87
C THR A 29 27.03 -29.53 0.18
N VAL A 30 27.64 -29.18 1.31
CA VAL A 30 27.06 -28.25 2.26
C VAL A 30 26.90 -26.93 1.53
N ALA A 31 25.67 -26.62 1.11
CA ALA A 31 25.33 -25.31 0.60
C ALA A 31 25.69 -24.30 1.69
N GLN A 32 26.71 -23.49 1.45
CA GLN A 32 27.00 -22.37 2.33
C GLN A 32 25.76 -21.48 2.38
N PRO A 33 25.25 -21.11 3.57
CA PRO A 33 24.18 -20.14 3.64
C PRO A 33 24.72 -18.85 3.00
N PHE A 34 24.05 -18.38 1.96
CA PHE A 34 24.30 -17.07 1.37
C PHE A 34 24.13 -16.02 2.47
N GLY A 35 25.24 -15.57 3.04
CA GLY A 35 25.30 -14.43 3.98
C GLY A 35 24.80 -13.11 3.36
N ALA A 36 24.44 -13.12 2.07
CA ALA A 36 23.91 -11.97 1.34
C ALA A 36 22.55 -11.47 1.86
N ALA A 37 21.74 -12.30 2.52
CA ALA A 37 20.42 -11.88 2.99
C ALA A 37 20.48 -10.87 4.15
N ALA A 38 21.48 -10.99 5.03
CA ALA A 38 21.65 -10.07 6.16
C ALA A 38 22.29 -8.73 5.75
N GLU A 39 23.13 -8.73 4.72
CA GLU A 39 23.84 -7.54 4.25
C GLU A 39 22.98 -6.67 3.31
N ALA A 40 22.09 -7.30 2.53
CA ALA A 40 21.11 -6.59 1.69
C ALA A 40 20.04 -5.85 2.52
N ALA A 41 19.66 -6.37 3.69
CA ALA A 41 18.75 -5.68 4.60
C ALA A 41 19.34 -4.37 5.18
N ASN A 42 20.67 -4.28 5.27
CA ASN A 42 21.38 -3.09 5.74
C ASN A 42 21.67 -2.05 4.65
N HIS A 43 21.43 -2.36 3.37
CA HIS A 43 21.64 -1.46 2.23
C HIS A 43 20.35 -1.00 1.54
N ALA A 44 19.18 -1.31 2.10
CA ALA A 44 17.94 -0.70 1.63
C ALA A 44 18.11 0.84 1.66
N PRO A 45 18.00 1.55 0.52
CA PRO A 45 18.13 3.01 0.50
C PRO A 45 17.17 3.60 1.51
N LYS A 46 17.68 4.34 2.49
CA LYS A 46 16.81 5.07 3.41
C LYS A 46 15.95 6.02 2.58
N PRO A 47 14.64 6.10 2.84
CA PRO A 47 13.78 6.98 2.08
C PRO A 47 14.27 8.42 2.23
N HIS A 48 14.44 9.12 1.10
CA HIS A 48 14.71 10.55 1.12
C HIS A 48 13.44 11.27 1.59
N LEU A 49 13.55 12.07 2.64
CA LEU A 49 12.44 12.83 3.21
C LEU A 49 12.80 14.32 3.23
N THR A 50 11.90 15.16 2.73
CA THR A 50 12.00 16.61 2.89
C THR A 50 11.52 17.03 4.30
N PRO A 51 11.96 18.18 4.84
CA PRO A 51 11.41 18.72 6.09
C PRO A 51 9.88 18.86 6.09
N LEU A 52 9.29 19.40 5.01
CA LEU A 52 7.84 19.57 4.90
C LEU A 52 7.08 18.23 4.93
N ALA A 53 7.59 17.18 4.28
CA ALA A 53 6.96 15.85 4.34
C ALA A 53 6.91 15.32 5.77
N VAL A 54 8.00 15.47 6.52
CA VAL A 54 8.08 15.05 7.92
C VAL A 54 7.09 15.83 8.78
N GLU A 55 7.06 17.15 8.62
CA GLU A 55 6.12 18.03 9.33
C GLU A 55 4.66 17.72 8.98
N TRP A 56 4.35 17.53 7.70
CA TRP A 56 3.03 17.17 7.20
C TRP A 56 2.54 15.85 7.78
N ALA A 57 3.37 14.79 7.75
CA ALA A 57 3.00 13.49 8.30
C ALA A 57 2.84 13.53 9.83
N ALA A 58 3.69 14.29 10.53
CA ALA A 58 3.56 14.50 11.97
C ALA A 58 2.25 15.23 12.30
N ALA A 59 1.91 16.28 11.54
CA ALA A 59 0.69 17.05 11.71
C ALA A 59 -0.57 16.20 11.46
N TRP A 60 -0.59 15.40 10.39
CA TRP A 60 -1.67 14.46 10.09
C TRP A 60 -1.89 13.44 11.22
N ASN A 61 -0.79 12.86 11.73
CA ASN A 61 -0.82 11.88 12.81
C ASN A 61 -1.10 12.48 14.20
N SER A 62 -1.03 13.80 14.36
CA SER A 62 -1.24 14.46 15.65
C SER A 62 -2.72 14.47 16.08
N SER A 63 -3.00 14.57 17.38
CA SER A 63 -4.38 14.61 17.87
C SER A 63 -5.12 15.92 17.58
N ASP A 64 -4.41 16.99 17.24
CA ASP A 64 -5.01 18.31 16.98
C ASP A 64 -5.15 18.57 15.47
N PRO A 65 -6.38 18.61 14.93
CA PRO A 65 -6.64 18.89 13.51
C PRO A 65 -6.03 20.21 13.01
N ARG A 66 -5.81 21.17 13.91
CA ARG A 66 -5.27 22.49 13.57
C ARG A 66 -3.79 22.42 13.18
N ASN A 67 -3.07 21.38 13.60
CA ASN A 67 -1.67 21.21 13.25
C ASN A 67 -1.48 21.07 11.73
N LEU A 68 -2.31 20.26 11.07
CA LEU A 68 -2.24 20.12 9.62
C LEU A 68 -2.66 21.41 8.94
N ALA A 69 -3.76 22.02 9.40
CA ALA A 69 -4.26 23.28 8.87
C ALA A 69 -3.25 24.43 8.98
N GLY A 70 -2.38 24.44 9.99
CA GLY A 70 -1.32 25.42 10.19
C GLY A 70 -0.20 25.38 9.13
N LEU A 71 -0.12 24.31 8.34
CA LEU A 71 0.84 24.18 7.24
C LEU A 71 0.38 24.88 5.96
N PHE A 72 -0.92 25.19 5.86
CA PHE A 72 -1.50 25.80 4.67
C PHE A 72 -1.40 27.31 4.70
N VAL A 73 -1.44 27.95 3.52
CA VAL A 73 -1.76 29.37 3.44
C VAL A 73 -3.16 29.60 4.01
N GLN A 74 -3.35 30.74 4.67
CA GLN A 74 -4.60 31.04 5.36
C GLN A 74 -5.79 31.10 4.40
N ASP A 75 -5.62 31.82 3.29
CA ASP A 75 -6.66 32.04 2.27
C ASP A 75 -6.27 31.43 0.93
N GLY A 76 -7.28 30.90 0.22
CA GLY A 76 -7.10 30.29 -1.10
C GLY A 76 -6.41 28.92 -1.10
N SER A 77 -6.20 28.32 0.07
CA SER A 77 -5.72 26.95 0.20
C SER A 77 -6.79 25.90 -0.08
N ARG A 78 -6.39 24.71 -0.55
CA ARG A 78 -7.29 23.57 -0.78
C ARG A 78 -6.65 22.23 -0.41
N TYR A 79 -7.47 21.34 0.14
CA TYR A 79 -7.19 19.91 0.30
C TYR A 79 -8.13 19.06 -0.56
N THR A 80 -7.51 18.32 -1.46
CA THR A 80 -7.92 17.23 -2.34
C THR A 80 -7.88 15.80 -1.81
N ASP A 81 -8.97 15.12 -1.48
CA ASP A 81 -8.96 13.64 -1.45
C ASP A 81 -9.63 13.12 -2.72
N HIS A 82 -8.82 12.62 -3.66
CA HIS A 82 -9.31 12.12 -4.95
C HIS A 82 -9.88 10.70 -4.86
N ALA A 83 -9.59 9.95 -3.80
CA ALA A 83 -10.15 8.61 -3.64
C ALA A 83 -11.64 8.68 -3.27
N PHE A 84 -12.05 9.70 -2.53
CA PHE A 84 -13.43 9.91 -2.08
C PHE A 84 -14.11 11.14 -2.69
N ASP A 85 -13.51 11.78 -3.68
CA ASP A 85 -14.01 13.02 -4.33
C ASP A 85 -14.37 14.12 -3.32
N ARG A 86 -13.50 14.34 -2.32
CA ARG A 86 -13.71 15.35 -1.27
C ARG A 86 -12.75 16.51 -1.43
N THR A 87 -13.30 17.71 -1.31
CA THR A 87 -12.53 18.96 -1.40
C THR A 87 -12.86 19.86 -0.23
N TYR A 88 -11.82 20.36 0.43
CA TYR A 88 -11.90 21.28 1.55
C TYR A 88 -11.06 22.52 1.27
N THR A 89 -11.56 23.70 1.62
CA THR A 89 -10.90 24.97 1.31
C THR A 89 -10.63 25.78 2.57
N GLY A 90 -9.48 26.48 2.59
CA GLY A 90 -9.05 27.27 3.73
C GLY A 90 -8.64 26.43 4.93
N SER A 91 -7.97 27.08 5.89
CA SER A 91 -7.49 26.43 7.12
C SER A 91 -8.60 25.69 7.89
N ALA A 92 -9.79 26.30 8.00
CA ALA A 92 -10.93 25.67 8.67
C ALA A 92 -11.42 24.39 7.95
N GLY A 93 -11.48 24.40 6.62
CA GLY A 93 -11.84 23.22 5.84
C GLY A 93 -10.84 22.07 6.03
N VAL A 94 -9.54 22.38 6.04
CA VAL A 94 -8.49 21.37 6.28
C VAL A 94 -8.60 20.76 7.68
N ALA A 95 -8.86 21.57 8.71
CA ALA A 95 -9.10 21.05 10.06
C ALA A 95 -10.37 20.18 10.14
N GLN A 96 -11.42 20.57 9.42
CA GLN A 96 -12.65 19.76 9.32
C GLN A 96 -12.37 18.40 8.67
N TRP A 97 -11.60 18.37 7.58
CA TRP A 97 -11.21 17.12 6.91
C TRP A 97 -10.53 16.12 7.85
N VAL A 98 -9.56 16.59 8.65
CA VAL A 98 -8.87 15.73 9.62
C VAL A 98 -9.84 15.23 10.70
N THR A 99 -10.74 16.10 11.16
CA THR A 99 -11.78 15.73 12.13
C THR A 99 -12.70 14.64 11.57
N ASP A 100 -13.23 14.85 10.36
CA ASP A 100 -14.13 13.90 9.68
C ASP A 100 -13.44 12.55 9.49
N THR A 101 -12.19 12.57 9.01
CA THR A 101 -11.44 11.34 8.78
C THR A 101 -11.18 10.58 10.06
N LYS A 102 -10.82 11.25 11.15
CA LYS A 102 -10.59 10.60 12.45
C LYS A 102 -11.86 10.14 13.14
N SER A 103 -13.01 10.75 12.83
CA SER A 103 -14.30 10.23 13.26
C SER A 103 -14.65 8.94 12.51
N ALA A 104 -14.40 8.89 11.20
CA ALA A 104 -14.68 7.73 10.36
C ALA A 104 -13.66 6.59 10.56
N ILE A 105 -12.40 6.91 10.84
CA ILE A 105 -11.26 6.00 10.97
C ILE A 105 -10.43 6.43 12.20
N PRO A 106 -10.82 6.03 13.42
CA PRO A 106 -10.21 6.54 14.66
C PRO A 106 -8.71 6.28 14.81
N ASN A 107 -8.21 5.23 14.17
CA ASN A 107 -6.79 4.85 14.14
C ASN A 107 -6.12 5.18 12.79
N ALA A 108 -6.67 6.13 12.01
CA ALA A 108 -6.06 6.61 10.78
C ALA A 108 -4.62 7.04 11.02
N LYS A 109 -3.71 6.54 10.17
CA LYS A 109 -2.28 6.78 10.28
C LYS A 109 -1.65 6.95 8.90
N ILE A 110 -0.70 7.87 8.84
CA ILE A 110 0.19 8.09 7.70
C ILE A 110 1.58 7.60 8.05
N THR A 111 2.18 6.78 7.19
CA THR A 111 3.59 6.39 7.31
C THR A 111 4.34 6.80 6.05
N LEU A 112 5.31 7.71 6.18
CA LEU A 112 6.12 8.17 5.05
C LEU A 112 6.98 7.04 4.49
N THR A 113 7.01 6.96 3.17
CA THR A 113 7.88 6.05 2.40
C THR A 113 8.84 6.81 1.48
N GLY A 114 8.67 8.13 1.32
CA GLY A 114 9.60 8.98 0.59
C GLY A 114 9.02 10.38 0.32
N ALA A 115 9.85 11.28 -0.20
CA ALA A 115 9.42 12.57 -0.72
C ALA A 115 10.41 13.08 -1.79
N ILE A 116 9.92 13.90 -2.72
CA ILE A 116 10.72 14.59 -3.73
C ILE A 116 10.24 16.04 -3.81
N GLY A 117 11.13 17.00 -3.55
CA GLY A 117 10.86 18.44 -3.72
C GLY A 117 11.41 18.97 -5.05
N PHE A 118 10.68 19.89 -5.69
CA PHE A 118 11.09 20.55 -6.93
C PHE A 118 10.41 21.93 -7.05
N GLY A 119 11.20 23.00 -6.92
CA GLY A 119 10.66 24.37 -6.89
C GLY A 119 9.59 24.55 -5.81
N ASP A 120 8.47 25.16 -6.17
CA ASP A 120 7.30 25.34 -5.31
C ASP A 120 6.35 24.12 -5.31
N SER A 121 6.88 22.92 -5.48
CA SER A 121 6.10 21.69 -5.54
C SER A 121 6.82 20.53 -4.88
N GLN A 122 6.03 19.57 -4.41
CA GLN A 122 6.56 18.39 -3.74
C GLN A 122 5.65 17.18 -3.96
N LEU A 123 6.25 16.01 -4.12
CA LEU A 123 5.60 14.71 -4.03
C LEU A 123 5.92 14.08 -2.67
N ILE A 124 4.91 13.56 -1.99
CA ILE A 124 5.06 12.80 -0.75
C ILE A 124 4.52 11.39 -1.01
N PHE A 125 5.34 10.38 -0.75
CA PHE A 125 4.96 8.97 -0.85
C PHE A 125 4.73 8.44 0.57
N TRP A 126 3.61 7.76 0.77
CA TRP A 126 3.22 7.29 2.09
C TRP A 126 2.28 6.09 2.01
N ASN A 127 2.09 5.41 3.13
CA ASN A 127 1.01 4.44 3.31
C ASN A 127 -0.09 5.05 4.17
N PHE A 128 -1.33 4.99 3.67
CA PHE A 128 -2.53 5.28 4.45
C PHE A 128 -3.01 4.00 5.12
N SER A 129 -3.14 4.00 6.44
CA SER A 129 -3.66 2.85 7.16
C SER A 129 -4.68 3.23 8.22
N GLY A 130 -5.51 2.26 8.59
CA GLY A 130 -6.53 2.41 9.62
C GLY A 130 -7.57 1.30 9.53
N GLN A 131 -8.61 1.44 10.34
CA GLN A 131 -9.81 0.62 10.30
C GLN A 131 -11.01 1.55 10.34
N ALA A 132 -11.79 1.58 9.27
CA ALA A 132 -13.02 2.36 9.26
C ALA A 132 -14.01 1.82 10.30
N THR A 133 -14.74 2.71 10.96
CA THR A 133 -15.78 2.36 11.93
C THR A 133 -16.80 1.44 11.28
N GLY A 134 -16.98 0.24 11.87
CA GLY A 134 -17.88 -0.78 11.35
C GLY A 134 -17.30 -1.70 10.26
N ALA A 135 -16.09 -1.44 9.77
CA ALA A 135 -15.43 -2.33 8.83
C ALA A 135 -14.85 -3.58 9.54
N PRO A 136 -15.00 -4.79 8.96
CA PRO A 136 -14.50 -6.02 9.57
C PRO A 136 -12.97 -6.08 9.66
N HIS A 137 -12.26 -5.35 8.79
CA HIS A 137 -10.81 -5.44 8.68
C HIS A 137 -10.14 -4.06 8.56
N SER A 138 -8.89 -3.99 9.01
CA SER A 138 -8.01 -2.83 8.77
C SER A 138 -7.50 -2.83 7.32
N PHE A 139 -7.07 -1.66 6.85
CA PHE A 139 -6.39 -1.47 5.57
C PHE A 139 -5.03 -0.81 5.76
N SER A 140 -4.15 -0.98 4.77
CA SER A 140 -2.94 -0.20 4.53
C SER A 140 -2.69 -0.14 3.02
N VAL A 141 -2.79 1.05 2.44
CA VAL A 141 -2.66 1.26 0.99
C VAL A 141 -1.57 2.28 0.67
N PRO A 142 -0.80 2.09 -0.40
CA PRO A 142 0.13 3.11 -0.86
C PRO A 142 -0.64 4.33 -1.40
N ALA A 143 -0.09 5.50 -1.12
CA ALA A 143 -0.66 6.79 -1.47
C ALA A 143 0.45 7.77 -1.92
N VAL A 144 0.04 8.74 -2.72
CA VAL A 144 0.88 9.87 -3.12
C VAL A 144 0.12 11.16 -2.88
N THR A 145 0.78 12.12 -2.25
CA THR A 145 0.30 13.50 -2.14
C THR A 145 1.12 14.40 -3.06
N VAL A 146 0.43 15.21 -3.85
CA VAL A 146 1.01 16.31 -4.62
C VAL A 146 0.77 17.61 -3.88
N ILE A 147 1.84 18.29 -3.49
CA ILE A 147 1.81 19.58 -2.82
C ILE A 147 2.23 20.67 -3.79
N LYS A 148 1.49 21.79 -3.81
CA LYS A 148 1.98 23.07 -4.34
C LYS A 148 2.15 24.05 -3.20
N LEU A 149 3.23 24.82 -3.25
CA LEU A 149 3.60 25.79 -2.22
C LEU A 149 3.38 27.22 -2.70
N ARG A 150 3.20 28.13 -1.74
CA ARG A 150 3.30 29.57 -1.91
C ARG A 150 3.96 30.15 -0.67
N GLY A 151 5.15 30.73 -0.82
CA GLY A 151 5.90 31.31 0.31
C GLY A 151 6.22 30.29 1.40
N GLY A 152 6.54 29.05 1.02
CA GLY A 152 6.85 27.96 1.96
C GLY A 152 5.65 27.33 2.69
N LYS A 153 4.43 27.80 2.42
CA LYS A 153 3.17 27.23 2.95
C LYS A 153 2.42 26.45 1.88
N ILE A 154 1.63 25.47 2.29
CA ILE A 154 0.84 24.64 1.37
C ILE A 154 -0.30 25.47 0.76
N LEU A 155 -0.29 25.61 -0.57
CA LEU A 155 -1.39 26.17 -1.35
C LEU A 155 -2.39 25.08 -1.73
N THR A 156 -1.92 23.96 -2.28
CA THR A 156 -2.77 22.80 -2.56
C THR A 156 -2.15 21.51 -2.04
N ASN A 157 -2.99 20.65 -1.52
CA ASN A 157 -2.68 19.26 -1.18
C ASN A 157 -3.62 18.37 -1.98
N ASP A 158 -3.11 17.49 -2.82
CA ASP A 158 -3.91 16.55 -3.62
C ASP A 158 -3.47 15.11 -3.34
N ASP A 159 -4.30 14.33 -2.66
CA ASP A 159 -4.05 12.94 -2.28
C ASP A 159 -4.64 11.96 -3.29
N TYR A 160 -3.83 10.98 -3.67
CA TYR A 160 -4.19 9.90 -4.58
C TYR A 160 -3.87 8.55 -3.94
N TYR A 161 -4.89 7.71 -3.84
CA TYR A 161 -4.79 6.31 -3.44
C TYR A 161 -6.02 5.54 -3.95
N SER A 162 -5.98 4.21 -3.90
CA SER A 162 -7.06 3.38 -4.42
C SER A 162 -8.17 3.20 -3.39
N LYS A 163 -9.33 3.84 -3.61
CA LYS A 163 -10.55 3.56 -2.84
C LYS A 163 -10.99 2.10 -2.95
N ALA A 164 -10.82 1.50 -4.13
CA ALA A 164 -11.14 0.07 -4.33
C ALA A 164 -10.29 -0.80 -3.41
N GLU A 165 -8.99 -0.51 -3.29
CA GLU A 165 -8.10 -1.26 -2.41
C GLU A 165 -8.42 -1.04 -0.92
N VAL A 166 -8.79 0.19 -0.51
CA VAL A 166 -9.29 0.45 0.84
C VAL A 166 -10.52 -0.41 1.13
N ASN A 167 -11.53 -0.39 0.25
CA ASN A 167 -12.74 -1.18 0.44
C ASN A 167 -12.45 -2.68 0.48
N ARG A 168 -11.66 -3.18 -0.47
CA ARG A 168 -11.28 -4.59 -0.58
C ARG A 168 -10.55 -5.08 0.67
N GLN A 169 -9.54 -4.34 1.14
CA GLN A 169 -8.81 -4.70 2.36
C GLN A 169 -9.69 -4.59 3.60
N SER A 170 -10.57 -3.58 3.66
CA SER A 170 -11.51 -3.40 4.77
C SER A 170 -12.68 -4.38 4.79
N GLY A 171 -12.87 -5.19 3.74
CA GLY A 171 -14.03 -6.08 3.60
C GLY A 171 -15.34 -5.33 3.36
N LEU A 172 -15.26 -4.13 2.79
CA LEU A 172 -16.41 -3.32 2.40
C LEU A 172 -16.76 -3.56 0.93
N PRO A 173 -18.02 -3.34 0.52
CA PRO A 173 -18.41 -3.44 -0.88
C PRO A 173 -17.61 -2.45 -1.75
N GLU A 174 -17.08 -2.94 -2.87
CA GLU A 174 -16.61 -2.04 -3.92
C GLU A 174 -17.83 -1.32 -4.49
N SER A 175 -17.91 0.01 -4.32
CA SER A 175 -19.03 0.78 -4.88
C SER A 175 -18.87 0.83 -6.41
N GLY A 176 -19.55 -0.11 -7.09
CA GLY A 176 -20.11 -0.04 -8.44
C GLY A 176 -19.25 0.53 -9.57
N LEU A 177 -18.56 -0.35 -10.30
CA LEU A 177 -18.78 -0.36 -11.75
C LEU A 177 -20.14 -1.04 -11.98
N PRO A 178 -21.00 -0.55 -12.89
CA PRO A 178 -22.16 -1.34 -13.30
C PRO A 178 -21.65 -2.71 -13.76
N SER A 179 -22.18 -3.79 -13.18
CA SER A 179 -22.11 -5.10 -13.80
C SER A 179 -22.59 -4.91 -15.24
N GLY A 180 -21.77 -5.32 -16.21
CA GLY A 180 -21.99 -5.07 -17.63
C GLY A 180 -23.44 -5.31 -18.08
N SER A 181 -23.85 -4.48 -19.04
CA SER A 181 -25.09 -4.64 -19.80
C SER A 181 -25.13 -5.97 -20.55
#